data_AF-A0A3D3I4D6-F1
#
_entry.id   AF-A0A3D3I4D6-F1
#
_cell.length_a   1.000
_cell.length_b   1.000
_cell.length_c   1.000
_cell.angle_alpha   90.00
_cell.angle_beta   90.00
_cell.angle_gamma   90.00
#
_symmetry.space_group_name_H-M   'P 1'
#
loop_
_entity.id
_entity.type
_entity.pdbx_description
1 polymer ?
#
loop_
_entity_poly.entity_id
_entity_poly.type
_entity_poly.pdbx_seq_one_letter_code
_entity_poly.pdbx_strand_id
1 'polypeptide(L)' 'IPNKIQFLKSYPYYETSDAGYLYYLKIDAYKISDNVSPLEFVKEDIKNIIINKRKVELARKLEDEVYEKAAENKDFEIYR' A
#
# COMPACT_ATOMS: atom_id res chain seq x y z
N ILE A 1 -22.81 7.42 -6.41
CA ILE A 1 -22.29 7.86 -7.74
C ILE A 1 -21.99 6.61 -8.56
N PRO A 2 -22.92 6.16 -9.42
CA PRO A 2 -22.64 5.09 -10.36
C PRO A 2 -21.65 5.66 -11.40
N ASN A 3 -20.51 4.99 -11.57
CA ASN A 3 -19.40 5.34 -12.47
C ASN A 3 -18.64 6.66 -12.17
N LYS A 4 -17.64 6.58 -11.29
CA LYS A 4 -16.72 7.67 -10.93
C LYS A 4 -15.93 8.23 -12.13
N ILE A 5 -15.55 7.37 -13.09
CA ILE A 5 -14.78 7.80 -14.27
C ILE A 5 -15.63 8.70 -15.17
N GLN A 6 -16.89 8.32 -15.39
CA GLN A 6 -17.81 9.13 -16.19
C GLN A 6 -18.09 10.48 -15.53
N PHE A 7 -18.24 10.51 -14.21
CA PHE A 7 -18.38 11.76 -13.45
C PHE A 7 -17.18 12.70 -13.66
N LEU A 8 -15.95 12.20 -13.49
CA LEU A 8 -14.73 12.99 -13.69
C LEU A 8 -14.57 13.51 -15.13
N LYS A 9 -15.04 12.74 -16.12
CA LYS A 9 -15.03 13.16 -17.54
C LYS A 9 -16.07 14.23 -17.84
N SER A 10 -17.26 14.12 -17.25
CA SER A 10 -18.42 14.95 -17.61
C SER A 10 -18.53 16.25 -16.82
N TYR A 11 -17.98 16.31 -15.61
CA TYR A 11 -18.19 17.43 -14.69
C TYR A 11 -16.86 18.03 -14.20
N PRO A 12 -16.24 18.95 -14.96
CA PRO A 12 -15.09 19.73 -14.47
C PRO A 12 -15.48 20.69 -13.33
N TYR A 13 -16.76 21.06 -13.27
CA TYR A 13 -17.37 21.81 -12.18
C TYR A 13 -18.64 21.08 -11.73
N TYR A 14 -18.85 20.97 -10.42
CA TYR A 14 -20.01 20.33 -9.83
C TYR A 14 -20.53 21.13 -8.63
N GLU A 15 -21.84 21.31 -8.56
CA GLU A 15 -22.53 22.04 -7.51
C GLU A 15 -23.55 21.12 -6.84
N THR A 16 -23.61 21.15 -5.52
CA THR A 16 -24.59 20.39 -4.74
C THR A 16 -24.94 21.12 -3.45
N SER A 17 -26.14 20.90 -2.91
CA SER A 17 -26.61 21.53 -1.68
C SER A 17 -27.22 20.52 -0.74
N ASP A 18 -27.18 20.86 0.55
CA ASP A 18 -27.93 20.18 1.60
C ASP A 18 -28.82 21.17 2.36
N ALA A 19 -29.36 20.75 3.51
CA ALA A 19 -30.34 21.52 4.29
C ALA A 19 -29.85 22.92 4.75
N GLY A 20 -28.56 23.24 4.65
CA GLY A 20 -28.05 24.56 5.03
C GLY A 20 -26.85 25.07 4.24
N TYR A 21 -26.24 24.25 3.38
CA TYR A 21 -24.98 24.59 2.73
C TYR A 21 -25.01 24.36 1.22
N LEU A 22 -24.23 25.17 0.51
CA LEU A 22 -23.99 25.05 -0.92
C LEU A 22 -22.52 24.74 -1.15
N TYR A 23 -22.25 23.65 -1.86
CA TYR A 23 -20.92 23.11 -2.12
C TYR A 23 -20.57 23.28 -3.58
N TYR A 24 -19.38 23.81 -3.84
CA TYR A 24 -18.79 23.96 -5.17
C TYR A 24 -17.52 23.11 -5.27
N LEU A 25 -17.44 22.28 -6.30
CA LEU A 25 -16.28 21.45 -6.62
C LEU A 25 -15.75 21.86 -8.00
N LYS A 26 -14.45 22.17 -8.08
CA LYS A 26 -13.70 22.34 -9.33
C LYS A 26 -12.63 21.26 -9.42
N ILE A 27 -12.59 20.56 -10.54
CA ILE A 27 -11.62 19.51 -10.82
C ILE A 27 -10.58 20.05 -11.78
N ASP A 28 -9.40 20.40 -11.26
CA ASP A 28 -8.30 20.92 -12.09
C ASP A 28 -7.53 19.81 -12.82
N ALA A 29 -7.42 18.61 -12.22
CA ALA A 29 -6.77 17.45 -12.81
C ALA A 29 -7.28 16.14 -12.20
N TYR A 30 -7.34 15.08 -13.01
CA TYR A 30 -7.63 13.72 -12.54
C TYR A 30 -6.82 12.68 -13.34
N LYS A 31 -6.60 11.51 -12.74
CA LYS A 31 -6.04 10.33 -13.42
C LYS A 31 -7.01 9.16 -13.30
N ILE A 32 -7.12 8.38 -14.37
CA ILE A 32 -7.90 7.13 -14.39
C ILE A 32 -6.99 6.00 -13.88
N SER A 33 -7.58 5.04 -13.17
CA SER A 33 -6.92 4.00 -12.38
C SER A 33 -5.83 3.18 -13.11
N ASP A 34 -5.85 3.10 -14.44
CA ASP A 34 -4.86 2.33 -15.21
C ASP A 34 -3.51 3.05 -15.39
N ASN A 35 -3.35 4.24 -14.81
CA ASN A 35 -2.11 5.00 -14.86
C ASN A 35 -1.27 4.83 -13.60
N VAL A 36 0.04 5.01 -13.73
CA VAL A 36 0.97 5.03 -12.58
C VAL A 36 0.53 6.10 -11.57
N SER A 37 0.27 5.65 -10.33
CA SER A 37 -0.08 6.51 -9.20
C SER A 37 1.02 7.54 -8.96
N PRO A 38 0.70 8.83 -8.75
CA PRO A 38 1.71 9.82 -8.43
C PRO A 38 2.43 9.45 -7.13
N LEU A 39 3.75 9.65 -7.09
CA LEU A 39 4.61 9.21 -6.00
C LEU A 39 4.10 9.65 -4.62
N GLU A 40 3.65 10.90 -4.49
CA GLU A 40 3.16 11.45 -3.22
C GLU A 40 2.01 10.65 -2.60
N PHE A 41 1.16 9.99 -3.40
CA PHE A 41 0.04 9.18 -2.90
C PHE A 41 0.46 7.79 -2.44
N VAL A 42 1.54 7.23 -3.01
CA VAL A 42 1.96 5.84 -2.77
C VAL A 42 3.28 5.74 -2.01
N LYS A 43 3.90 6.87 -1.66
CA LYS A 43 5.20 6.92 -0.99
C LYS A 43 5.21 6.14 0.33
N GLU A 44 4.18 6.31 1.15
CA GLU A 44 4.10 5.60 2.43
C GLU A 44 3.84 4.11 2.23
N ASP A 45 3.02 3.73 1.23
CA ASP A 45 2.80 2.32 0.88
C ASP A 45 4.10 1.65 0.41
N ILE A 46 4.85 2.30 -0.48
CA ILE A 46 6.16 1.82 -0.97
C ILE A 46 7.12 1.63 0.20
N LYS A 47 7.21 2.61 1.11
CA LYS A 47 8.05 2.54 2.31
C LYS A 47 7.64 1.36 3.19
N ASN A 48 6.35 1.17 3.46
CA ASN A 48 5.83 0.06 4.25
C ASN A 48 6.15 -1.30 3.60
N ILE A 49 5.99 -1.42 2.28
CA ILE A 49 6.37 -2.62 1.52
C ILE A 49 7.86 -2.93 1.71
N ILE A 50 8.74 -1.92 1.57
CA ILE A 50 10.19 -2.10 1.74
C ILE A 50 10.52 -2.53 3.17
N ILE A 51 9.92 -1.90 4.18
CA ILE A 51 10.12 -2.25 5.59
C ILE A 51 9.70 -3.70 5.85
N ASN A 52 8.52 -4.11 5.36
CA ASN A 52 8.03 -5.47 5.55
C ASN A 52 8.91 -6.51 4.86
N LYS A 53 9.39 -6.23 3.63
CA LYS A 53 10.34 -7.10 2.94
C LYS A 53 11.62 -7.30 3.75
N ARG A 54 12.18 -6.21 4.31
CA ARG A 54 13.39 -6.28 5.15
C ARG A 54 13.16 -7.05 6.45
N LYS A 55 11.99 -6.89 7.10
CA LYS A 55 11.64 -7.66 8.30
C LYS A 55 11.58 -9.17 8.02
N VAL A 56 10.94 -9.56 6.92
CA VAL A 56 10.84 -10.98 6.52
C VAL A 56 12.23 -11.55 6.20
N GLU A 57 13.06 -10.81 5.47
CA GLU A 57 14.42 -11.23 5.17
C GLU A 57 15.27 -11.40 6.43
N LEU A 58 15.17 -10.47 7.37
CA LEU A 58 15.89 -10.55 8.65
C LEU A 58 15.45 -11.77 9.48
N ALA A 59 14.15 -12.02 9.57
CA ALA A 59 13.62 -13.17 10.29
C ALA A 59 14.16 -14.49 9.74
N ARG A 60 14.18 -14.63 8.40
CA ARG A 60 14.77 -15.81 7.73
C ARG A 60 16.25 -15.98 8.02
N LYS A 61 17.04 -14.90 7.92
CA LYS A 61 18.47 -14.97 8.23
C LYS A 61 18.73 -15.40 9.68
N LEU A 62 17.95 -14.89 10.62
CA LEU A 62 18.07 -15.30 12.03
C LEU A 62 17.69 -16.77 12.23
N GLU A 63 16.64 -17.25 11.56
CA GLU A 63 16.25 -18.67 11.58
C GLU A 63 17.35 -19.57 11.02
N ASP A 64 17.89 -19.22 9.85
CA ASP A 64 18.99 -19.94 9.21
C ASP A 64 20.25 -19.94 10.10
N GLU A 65 20.63 -18.80 10.68
CA GLU A 65 21.78 -18.70 11.59
C GLU A 65 21.61 -19.54 12.86
N VAL A 66 20.40 -19.62 13.41
CA VAL A 66 20.11 -20.46 14.59
C VAL A 66 20.19 -21.94 14.21
N TYR A 67 19.63 -22.32 13.07
CA TYR A 67 19.67 -23.69 12.56
C TYR A 67 21.11 -24.16 12.31
N GLU A 68 21.90 -23.39 11.56
CA GLU A 68 23.29 -23.73 11.22
C GLU A 68 24.15 -23.86 12.49
N LYS A 69 24.01 -22.94 13.47
CA LYS A 69 24.71 -23.05 14.75
C LYS A 69 24.36 -24.31 15.52
N ALA A 70 23.07 -24.67 15.58
CA ALA A 70 22.64 -25.89 16.26
C ALA A 70 23.17 -27.15 15.54
N ALA A 71 23.18 -27.13 14.20
CA ALA A 71 23.73 -28.21 13.39
C ALA A 71 25.26 -28.39 13.60
N GLU A 72 26.02 -27.28 13.61
CA GLU A 72 27.47 -27.28 13.85
C GLU A 72 27.83 -27.80 15.25
N ASN A 73 27.08 -27.38 16.28
CA ASN A 73 27.34 -27.75 17.67
C ASN A 73 26.75 -29.10 18.08
N LYS A 74 25.97 -29.76 17.22
CA LYS A 74 25.17 -30.97 17.53
C LYS A 74 24.16 -30.75 18.67
N ASP A 75 23.64 -29.53 18.81
CA ASP A 75 22.69 -29.14 19.84
C ASP A 75 21.24 -29.49 19.46
N PHE A 76 20.98 -30.77 19.12
CA PHE A 76 19.64 -31.24 18.75
C PHE A 76 19.30 -32.61 19.33
N GLU A 77 18.07 -32.75 19.82
CA GLU A 77 17.49 -34.03 20.21
C GLU A 77 16.56 -34.51 19.09
N ILE A 78 16.89 -35.66 18.50
CA ILE A 78 16.04 -36.31 17.49
C ILE A 78 14.97 -37.11 18.23
N TYR A 79 13.75 -36.59 18.27
CA TYR A 79 12.58 -37.34 18.72
C TYR A 79 12.09 -38.25 17.60
N ARG A 80 11.92 -39.55 17.91
CA ARG A 80 11.45 -40.59 16.98
C ARG A 80 10.00 -40.95 17.25
#